data_AF-A0A7W3JI13-F1
#
_entry.id   AF-A0A7W3JI13-F1
#
_cell.length_a   1.000
_cell.length_b   1.000
_cell.length_c   1.000
_cell.angle_alpha   90.00
_cell.angle_beta   90.00
_cell.angle_gamma   90.00
#
_symmetry.space_group_name_H-M   'P 1'
#
loop_
_entity.id
_entity.type
_entity.pdbx_description
1 polymer ?
#
loop_
_entity_poly.entity_id
_entity_poly.type
_entity_poly.pdbx_seq_one_letter_code
_entity_poly.pdbx_strand_id
1 'polypeptide(L)'
;MTAETSTTADGTAAGPVRVEPNAFRRWYSGLHPSLQLIGLQLWLPLFFIVGFCLCYIAAFHAPHPHDVPVAVVGSSSELQTVLDESSPGVVDLRSYPDVAAARDAVTAGRVAVAYDPGADAIYTASAHQYQVAALIPALITPAIEARGGAAPAVTDLAPLPPYDEYGTVSMYLMLAWCIGGYMVAMFIGLMGAPLRHRTRTTVIVVGGALISLVTNVLAGPVVGAVQGHLGELFLLGWGWIIAIGLAVNGISYFVGRFVALPAMIVFVFLSMPASGGAYPAWFMPQPFAWLNNVVVGSGITEMLKRVLYDVGPGYGRGLTMMACYAVVGVVLMIVGKMWWENRRIRRIVSGRTTMFIDAQNANRDFLAAERDEVLRRHGLVSTDTGTINALPFDERDDLDERTAGDMFLGSTNGLEDDTLDTRPISTRPGR
;
A
#
# COMPACT_ATOMS: atom_id res chain seq x y z
N MET A 1 10.33 18.54 -66.32
CA MET A 1 11.65 19.18 -66.16
C MET A 1 11.77 19.60 -64.71
N THR A 2 12.60 19.04 -63.84
CA THR A 2 13.64 18.01 -63.93
C THR A 2 13.77 17.50 -62.50
N ALA A 3 13.61 16.19 -62.31
CA ALA A 3 13.91 15.53 -61.05
C ALA A 3 15.43 15.42 -60.93
N GLU A 4 16.03 16.03 -59.91
CA GLU A 4 17.40 15.72 -59.51
C GLU A 4 17.36 14.62 -58.47
N THR A 5 17.63 13.42 -58.98
CA THR A 5 17.88 12.20 -58.24
C THR A 5 19.28 12.30 -57.62
N SER A 6 19.40 12.72 -56.36
CA SER A 6 20.62 12.47 -55.59
C SER A 6 20.55 11.06 -55.00
N THR A 7 20.91 10.07 -55.82
CA THR A 7 21.17 8.70 -55.39
C THR A 7 22.44 8.70 -54.53
N THR A 8 22.30 8.73 -53.21
CA THR A 8 23.36 8.27 -52.31
C THR A 8 23.38 6.75 -52.39
N ALA A 9 24.31 6.24 -53.19
CA ALA A 9 24.69 4.85 -53.24
C ALA A 9 25.47 4.50 -51.97
N ASP A 10 24.76 4.08 -50.91
CA ASP A 10 25.23 2.98 -50.06
C ASP A 10 24.03 2.43 -49.28
N GLY A 11 23.66 1.18 -49.56
CA GLY A 11 22.50 0.47 -48.98
C GLY A 11 22.74 -0.01 -47.56
N THR A 12 23.53 0.70 -46.77
CA THR A 12 23.79 0.35 -45.38
C THR A 12 22.74 1.05 -44.53
N ALA A 13 21.64 0.35 -44.24
CA ALA A 13 20.71 0.77 -43.19
C ALA A 13 21.56 1.14 -41.97
N ALA A 14 21.55 2.43 -41.58
CA ALA A 14 22.33 2.91 -40.45
C ALA A 14 22.03 2.00 -39.26
N GLY A 15 23.02 1.17 -38.89
CA GLY A 15 22.88 0.23 -37.79
C GLY A 15 22.47 1.00 -36.53
N PRO A 16 21.71 0.38 -35.61
CA PRO A 16 21.24 1.08 -34.43
C PRO A 16 22.42 1.72 -33.72
N VAL A 17 22.38 3.06 -33.56
CA VAL A 17 23.40 3.83 -32.86
C VAL A 17 23.52 3.25 -31.45
N ARG A 18 24.59 2.46 -31.21
CA ARG A 18 24.88 1.89 -29.89
C ARG A 18 25.26 3.06 -28.98
N VAL A 19 24.31 3.50 -28.17
CA VAL A 19 24.57 4.51 -27.14
C VAL A 19 25.57 3.92 -26.16
N GLU A 20 26.78 4.49 -26.08
CA GLU A 20 27.76 4.04 -25.10
C GLU A 20 27.20 4.17 -23.67
N PRO A 21 27.39 3.16 -22.81
CA PRO A 21 26.96 3.24 -21.43
C PRO A 21 27.74 4.32 -20.67
N ASN A 22 27.05 5.10 -19.83
CA ASN A 22 27.66 6.08 -18.92
C ASN A 22 28.61 5.39 -17.92
N ALA A 23 29.57 6.13 -17.36
CA ALA A 23 30.58 5.63 -16.43
C ALA A 23 29.99 4.81 -15.26
N PHE A 24 28.88 5.28 -14.67
CA PHE A 24 28.16 4.54 -13.63
C PHE A 24 27.65 3.18 -14.11
N ARG A 25 27.07 3.10 -15.32
CA ARG A 25 26.53 1.85 -15.86
C ARG A 25 27.64 0.85 -16.15
N ARG A 26 28.81 1.31 -16.60
CA ARG A 26 30.00 0.46 -16.82
C ARG A 26 30.52 -0.13 -15.50
N TRP A 27 30.66 0.72 -14.47
CA TRP A 27 31.05 0.27 -13.14
C TRP A 27 30.03 -0.74 -12.57
N TYR A 28 28.74 -0.41 -12.65
CA TYR A 28 27.67 -1.26 -12.13
C TYR A 28 27.60 -2.62 -12.82
N SER A 29 27.79 -2.66 -14.15
CA SER A 29 27.83 -3.93 -14.89
C SER A 29 29.02 -4.81 -14.55
N GLY A 30 30.06 -4.26 -13.92
CA GLY A 30 31.21 -5.03 -13.44
C GLY A 30 30.97 -5.75 -12.10
N LEU A 31 29.87 -5.45 -11.40
CA LEU A 31 29.50 -6.15 -10.16
C LEU A 31 28.89 -7.53 -10.46
N HIS A 32 28.95 -8.45 -9.50
CA HIS A 32 28.27 -9.75 -9.60
C HIS A 32 26.78 -9.57 -9.97
N PRO A 33 26.19 -10.35 -10.91
CA PRO A 33 24.81 -10.15 -11.34
C PRO A 33 23.77 -10.15 -10.21
N SER A 34 23.95 -11.02 -9.20
CA SER A 34 23.11 -11.04 -8.00
C SER A 34 23.17 -9.72 -7.21
N LEU A 35 24.36 -9.11 -7.07
CA LEU A 35 24.53 -7.82 -6.38
C LEU A 35 23.86 -6.68 -7.18
N GLN A 36 23.86 -6.76 -8.51
CA GLN A 36 23.12 -5.82 -9.34
C GLN A 36 21.61 -5.93 -9.09
N LEU A 37 21.06 -7.16 -9.01
CA LEU A 37 19.64 -7.35 -8.74
C LEU A 37 19.25 -6.87 -7.33
N ILE A 38 20.07 -7.19 -6.32
CA ILE A 38 19.87 -6.75 -4.93
C ILE A 38 19.92 -5.22 -4.86
N GLY A 39 20.95 -4.58 -5.42
CA GLY A 39 21.10 -3.12 -5.42
C GLY A 39 19.92 -2.41 -6.09
N LEU A 40 19.38 -2.97 -7.17
CA LEU A 40 18.18 -2.47 -7.84
C LEU A 40 16.88 -2.64 -7.04
N GLN A 41 16.90 -3.38 -5.93
CA GLN A 41 15.74 -3.64 -5.07
C GLN A 41 15.84 -2.98 -3.69
N LEU A 42 17.04 -2.59 -3.23
CA LEU A 42 17.27 -1.91 -1.94
C LEU A 42 16.53 -0.56 -1.79
N TRP A 43 16.06 0.05 -2.89
CA TRP A 43 15.21 1.24 -2.80
C TRP A 43 13.89 0.96 -2.07
N LEU A 44 13.37 -0.27 -2.13
CA LEU A 44 12.09 -0.62 -1.50
C LEU A 44 12.16 -0.53 0.04
N PRO A 45 13.07 -1.23 0.75
CA PRO A 45 13.17 -1.09 2.21
C PRO A 45 13.53 0.33 2.66
N LEU A 46 14.39 1.04 1.93
CA LEU A 46 14.70 2.44 2.23
C LEU A 46 13.44 3.32 2.14
N PHE A 47 12.65 3.13 1.08
CA PHE A 47 11.38 3.83 0.90
C PHE A 47 10.39 3.51 2.03
N PHE A 48 10.34 2.26 2.51
CA PHE A 48 9.53 1.90 3.67
C PHE A 48 9.94 2.67 4.92
N ILE A 49 11.23 2.68 5.27
CA ILE A 49 11.74 3.38 6.44
C ILE A 49 11.42 4.87 6.37
N VAL A 50 11.71 5.51 5.22
CA VAL A 50 11.43 6.94 5.01
C VAL A 50 9.93 7.22 5.08
N GLY A 51 9.09 6.40 4.45
CA GLY A 51 7.64 6.56 4.45
C GLY A 51 7.03 6.44 5.85
N PHE A 52 7.44 5.45 6.64
CA PHE A 52 6.99 5.31 8.02
C PHE A 52 7.43 6.50 8.90
N CYS A 53 8.68 6.93 8.81
CA CYS A 53 9.13 8.09 9.56
C CYS A 53 8.36 9.36 9.18
N LEU A 54 8.23 9.65 7.89
CA LEU A 54 7.59 10.89 7.44
C LEU A 54 6.07 10.89 7.57
N CYS A 55 5.40 9.75 7.43
CA CYS A 55 3.93 9.71 7.46
C CYS A 55 3.37 9.31 8.83
N TYR A 56 4.05 8.43 9.58
CA TYR A 56 3.52 7.90 10.84
C TYR A 56 4.11 8.66 12.01
N ILE A 57 5.44 8.79 12.08
CA ILE A 57 6.05 9.55 13.18
C ILE A 57 5.61 11.01 13.09
N ALA A 58 5.70 11.64 11.91
CA ALA A 58 5.27 13.04 11.78
C ALA A 58 3.79 13.26 12.15
N ALA A 59 2.89 12.33 11.81
CA ALA A 59 1.48 12.47 12.12
C ALA A 59 1.12 12.15 13.58
N PHE A 60 1.78 11.16 14.20
CA PHE A 60 1.39 10.61 15.50
C PHE A 60 2.33 10.96 16.66
N HIS A 61 3.49 11.59 16.43
CA HIS A 61 4.42 11.91 17.53
C HIS A 61 3.88 12.98 18.49
N ALA A 62 3.05 13.90 18.00
CA ALA A 62 2.47 14.99 18.79
C ALA A 62 1.10 15.44 18.24
N PRO A 63 0.07 14.57 18.29
CA PRO A 63 -1.28 14.95 17.87
C PRO A 63 -1.85 15.96 18.87
N HIS A 64 -1.96 17.21 18.45
CA HIS A 64 -2.60 18.26 19.24
C HIS A 64 -4.02 18.51 18.71
N PRO A 65 -5.04 18.51 19.58
CA PRO A 65 -6.38 18.90 19.19
C PRO A 65 -6.40 20.35 18.72
N HIS A 66 -7.03 20.60 17.57
CA HIS A 66 -7.25 21.92 17.00
C HIS A 66 -8.73 22.07 16.62
N ASP A 67 -9.34 23.17 17.04
CA ASP A 67 -10.71 23.55 16.71
C ASP A 67 -11.72 22.40 16.86
N VAL A 68 -11.60 21.63 17.95
CA VAL A 68 -12.43 20.45 18.17
C VAL A 68 -13.88 20.88 18.39
N PRO A 69 -14.82 20.49 17.52
CA PRO A 69 -16.19 20.97 17.59
C PRO A 69 -16.90 20.36 18.79
N VAL A 70 -17.38 21.18 19.72
CA VAL A 70 -18.12 20.74 20.91
C VAL A 70 -19.50 21.38 20.88
N ALA A 71 -20.54 20.55 20.89
CA ALA A 71 -21.91 21.07 20.96
C ALA A 71 -22.21 21.58 22.38
N VAL A 72 -22.89 22.70 22.50
CA VAL A 72 -23.48 23.17 23.76
C VAL A 72 -24.96 23.41 23.56
N VAL A 73 -25.79 22.88 24.45
CA VAL A 73 -27.23 23.10 24.43
C VAL A 73 -27.51 24.51 24.97
N GLY A 74 -28.11 25.38 24.14
CA GLY A 74 -28.31 26.79 24.48
C GLY A 74 -27.09 27.67 24.17
N SER A 75 -26.93 28.79 24.90
CA SER A 75 -25.85 29.76 24.68
C SER A 75 -24.65 29.47 25.58
N SER A 76 -23.43 29.61 25.04
CA SER A 76 -22.18 29.24 25.73
C SER A 76 -21.04 30.25 25.57
N SER A 77 -21.35 31.52 25.26
CA SER A 77 -20.32 32.54 24.97
C SER A 77 -19.30 32.69 26.08
N GLU A 78 -19.71 32.56 27.33
CA GLU A 78 -18.81 32.72 28.48
C GLU A 78 -17.96 31.46 28.73
N LEU A 79 -18.44 30.26 28.37
CA LEU A 79 -17.64 29.03 28.46
C LEU A 79 -16.53 29.02 27.39
N GLN A 80 -16.82 29.56 26.20
CA GLN A 80 -15.81 29.74 25.15
C GLN A 80 -14.67 30.63 25.66
N THR A 81 -14.97 31.74 26.34
CA THR A 81 -13.93 32.65 26.87
C THR A 81 -12.97 31.96 27.83
N VAL A 82 -13.47 31.13 28.75
CA VAL A 82 -12.63 30.39 29.70
C VAL A 82 -11.76 29.33 29.00
N LEU A 83 -12.32 28.67 27.99
CA LEU A 83 -11.57 27.69 27.18
C LEU A 83 -10.51 28.37 26.31
N ASP A 84 -10.79 29.55 25.75
CA ASP A 84 -9.82 30.33 24.98
C ASP A 84 -8.65 30.83 25.85
N GLU A 85 -8.91 31.17 27.11
CA GLU A 85 -7.87 31.59 28.07
C GLU A 85 -6.99 30.42 28.53
N SER A 86 -7.58 29.25 28.75
CA SER A 86 -6.88 28.07 29.30
C SER A 86 -6.27 27.16 28.23
N SER A 87 -6.85 27.11 27.03
CA SER A 87 -6.52 26.20 25.94
C SER A 87 -6.88 26.81 24.57
N PRO A 88 -6.19 27.89 24.17
CA PRO A 88 -6.53 28.65 22.96
C PRO A 88 -6.48 27.78 21.71
N GLY A 89 -7.54 27.83 20.90
CA GLY A 89 -7.64 27.14 19.60
C GLY A 89 -7.82 25.62 19.69
N VAL A 90 -8.14 25.09 20.87
CA VAL A 90 -8.34 23.65 21.07
C VAL A 90 -9.79 23.24 20.87
N VAL A 91 -10.75 24.06 21.32
CA VAL A 91 -12.18 23.74 21.32
C VAL A 91 -12.98 24.83 20.59
N ASP A 92 -13.86 24.40 19.70
CA ASP A 92 -14.83 25.22 18.97
C ASP A 92 -16.25 24.93 19.50
N LEU A 93 -16.78 25.78 20.39
CA LEU A 93 -18.14 25.60 20.91
C LEU A 93 -19.20 26.00 19.88
N ARG A 94 -20.12 25.08 19.61
CA ARG A 94 -21.25 25.29 18.70
C ARG A 94 -22.56 25.18 19.45
N SER A 95 -23.37 26.23 19.38
CA SER A 95 -24.70 26.23 19.98
C SER A 95 -25.67 25.32 19.21
N TYR A 96 -26.39 24.49 19.95
CA TYR A 96 -27.50 23.67 19.44
C TYR A 96 -28.80 24.03 20.17
N PRO A 97 -29.96 23.96 19.47
CA PRO A 97 -31.23 24.41 20.01
C PRO A 97 -31.77 23.51 21.14
N ASP A 98 -31.44 22.22 21.10
CA ASP A 98 -31.92 21.23 22.06
C ASP A 98 -30.94 20.06 22.21
N VAL A 99 -31.17 19.26 23.26
CA VAL A 99 -30.36 18.08 23.61
C VAL A 99 -30.42 17.01 22.52
N ALA A 100 -31.56 16.85 21.84
CA ALA A 100 -31.72 15.80 20.82
C ALA A 100 -30.84 16.08 19.59
N ALA A 101 -30.82 17.32 19.11
CA ALA A 101 -29.97 17.79 18.03
C ALA A 101 -28.49 17.69 18.39
N ALA A 102 -28.12 17.95 19.65
CA ALA A 102 -26.76 17.81 20.13
C ALA A 102 -26.32 16.33 20.21
N ARG A 103 -27.17 15.43 20.71
CA ARG A 103 -26.91 13.98 20.76
C ARG A 103 -26.79 13.37 19.35
N ASP A 104 -27.65 13.78 18.41
CA ASP A 104 -27.54 13.40 17.01
C ASP A 104 -26.22 13.89 16.39
N ALA A 105 -25.81 15.12 16.70
CA ALA A 105 -24.54 15.65 16.20
C ALA A 105 -23.32 14.86 16.70
N VAL A 106 -23.35 14.37 17.94
CA VAL A 106 -22.28 13.53 18.52
C VAL A 106 -22.24 12.16 17.85
N THR A 107 -23.39 11.47 17.75
CA THR A 107 -23.46 10.13 17.14
C THR A 107 -23.18 10.14 15.63
N ALA A 108 -23.56 11.21 14.93
CA ALA A 108 -23.23 11.42 13.52
C ALA A 108 -21.77 11.85 13.28
N GLY A 109 -20.99 12.15 14.34
CA GLY A 109 -19.59 12.58 14.23
C GLY A 109 -19.40 14.03 13.76
N ARG A 110 -20.46 14.85 13.79
CA ARG A 110 -20.40 16.28 13.43
C ARG A 110 -19.76 17.13 14.52
N VAL A 111 -19.86 16.67 15.78
CA VAL A 111 -19.20 17.24 16.95
C VAL A 111 -18.53 16.11 17.74
N ALA A 112 -17.50 16.44 18.50
CA ALA A 112 -16.75 15.53 19.36
C ALA A 112 -17.56 15.08 20.58
N VAL A 113 -18.11 16.05 21.31
CA VAL A 113 -18.94 15.84 22.49
C VAL A 113 -20.04 16.90 22.54
N ALA A 114 -21.09 16.65 23.32
CA ALA A 114 -22.13 17.63 23.61
C ALA A 114 -22.22 17.91 25.10
N TYR A 115 -22.18 19.17 25.51
CA TYR A 115 -22.42 19.60 26.88
C TYR A 115 -23.85 20.15 27.03
N ASP A 116 -24.56 19.64 28.02
CA ASP A 116 -25.89 20.08 28.43
C ASP A 116 -25.81 20.72 29.83
N PRO A 117 -25.79 22.06 29.91
CA PRO A 117 -25.74 22.77 31.19
C PRO A 117 -26.99 22.53 32.06
N GLY A 118 -28.14 22.19 31.46
CA GLY A 118 -29.39 22.02 32.20
C GLY A 118 -29.46 20.70 32.96
N ALA A 119 -28.83 19.65 32.42
CA ALA A 119 -28.73 18.33 33.04
C ALA A 119 -27.38 18.06 33.71
N ASP A 120 -26.44 19.00 33.64
CA ASP A 120 -25.05 18.85 34.06
C ASP A 120 -24.42 17.55 33.49
N ALA A 121 -24.53 17.39 32.16
CA ALA A 121 -24.14 16.16 31.48
C ALA A 121 -23.29 16.44 30.24
N ILE A 122 -22.29 15.58 30.00
CA ILE A 122 -21.50 15.54 28.77
C ILE A 122 -21.85 14.26 28.02
N TYR A 123 -22.31 14.37 26.78
CA TYR A 123 -22.60 13.25 25.92
C TYR A 123 -21.43 12.96 24.97
N THR A 124 -20.99 11.71 24.94
CA THR A 124 -19.90 11.23 24.09
C THR A 124 -20.37 10.09 23.17
N ALA A 125 -19.55 9.70 22.20
CA ALA A 125 -19.77 8.50 21.39
C ALA A 125 -18.43 7.77 21.22
N SER A 126 -18.12 6.85 22.14
CA SER A 126 -16.81 6.16 22.14
C SER A 126 -16.61 5.32 20.88
N ALA A 127 -17.69 4.73 20.35
CA ALA A 127 -17.63 3.96 19.11
C ALA A 127 -17.34 4.82 17.87
N HIS A 128 -17.66 6.11 17.90
CA HIS A 128 -17.27 7.02 16.83
C HIS A 128 -15.79 7.40 16.96
N GLN A 129 -15.32 7.78 18.15
CA GLN A 129 -13.92 8.12 18.37
C GLN A 129 -13.51 8.04 19.85
N TYR A 130 -12.91 6.90 20.24
CA TYR A 130 -12.51 6.61 21.62
C TYR A 130 -11.61 7.68 22.26
N GLN A 131 -10.54 8.09 21.55
CA GLN A 131 -9.56 9.06 22.05
C GLN A 131 -10.20 10.41 22.42
N VAL A 132 -11.20 10.84 21.65
CA VAL A 132 -11.90 12.11 21.84
C VAL A 132 -12.90 12.02 22.97
N ALA A 133 -13.63 10.90 23.03
CA ALA A 133 -14.60 10.63 24.08
C ALA A 133 -13.96 10.60 25.48
N ALA A 134 -12.67 10.26 25.58
CA ALA A 134 -11.91 10.33 26.83
C ALA A 134 -11.27 11.71 27.08
N LEU A 135 -10.60 12.28 26.06
CA LEU A 135 -9.77 13.48 26.24
C LEU A 135 -10.59 14.77 26.42
N ILE A 136 -11.65 14.96 25.62
CA ILE A 136 -12.37 16.24 25.60
C ILE A 136 -13.16 16.47 26.90
N PRO A 137 -13.87 15.49 27.48
CA PRO A 137 -14.49 15.67 28.79
C PRO A 137 -13.47 16.06 29.87
N ALA A 138 -12.30 15.40 29.90
CA ALA A 138 -11.24 15.73 30.84
C ALA A 138 -10.67 17.15 30.66
N LEU A 139 -10.71 17.68 29.43
CA LEU A 139 -10.29 19.05 29.12
C LEU A 139 -11.34 20.09 29.54
N ILE A 140 -12.62 19.84 29.30
CA ILE A 140 -13.69 20.84 29.52
C ILE A 140 -14.22 20.86 30.96
N THR A 141 -14.19 19.73 31.67
CA THR A 141 -14.72 19.64 33.05
C THR A 141 -14.07 20.66 34.00
N PRO A 142 -12.73 20.83 34.06
CA PRO A 142 -12.12 21.84 34.92
C PRO A 142 -12.56 23.28 34.60
N ALA A 143 -12.83 23.58 33.32
CA ALA A 143 -13.31 24.90 32.90
C ALA A 143 -14.77 25.13 33.32
N ILE A 144 -15.59 24.07 33.38
CA ILE A 144 -16.97 24.12 33.87
C ILE A 144 -16.98 24.32 35.40
N GLU A 145 -16.14 23.59 36.12
CA GLU A 145 -15.97 23.71 37.58
C GLU A 145 -15.46 25.10 38.00
N ALA A 146 -14.50 25.66 37.24
CA ALA A 146 -13.97 27.01 37.49
C ALA A 146 -15.05 28.11 37.44
N ARG A 147 -16.18 27.83 36.77
CA ARG A 147 -17.34 28.74 36.67
C ARG A 147 -18.40 28.48 37.73
N GLY A 148 -18.14 27.60 38.69
CA GLY A 148 -19.08 27.20 39.75
C GLY A 148 -20.11 26.16 39.32
N GLY A 149 -19.91 25.52 38.15
CA GLY A 149 -20.65 24.31 37.78
C GLY A 149 -20.20 23.11 38.60
N ALA A 150 -21.05 22.08 38.70
CA ALA A 150 -20.63 20.78 39.21
C ALA A 150 -19.89 20.00 38.12
N ALA A 151 -19.22 18.91 38.51
CA ALA A 151 -18.55 18.03 37.57
C ALA A 151 -19.59 17.29 36.72
N PRO A 152 -19.68 17.53 35.40
CA PRO A 152 -20.75 16.97 34.60
C PRO A 152 -20.66 15.45 34.50
N ALA A 153 -21.80 14.77 34.52
CA ALA A 153 -21.86 13.33 34.31
C ALA A 153 -21.57 12.99 32.83
N VAL A 154 -20.57 12.14 32.58
CA VAL A 154 -20.24 11.67 31.23
C VAL A 154 -21.14 10.50 30.85
N THR A 155 -21.95 10.68 29.81
CA THR A 155 -22.86 9.66 29.27
C THR A 155 -22.46 9.30 27.85
N ASP A 156 -22.07 8.04 27.64
CA ASP A 156 -21.75 7.54 26.30
C ASP A 156 -23.02 7.11 25.55
N LEU A 157 -23.28 7.76 24.42
CA LEU A 157 -24.43 7.49 23.55
C LEU A 157 -24.21 6.25 22.67
N ALA A 158 -22.94 5.90 22.41
CA ALA A 158 -22.57 4.79 21.54
C ALA A 158 -21.36 4.06 22.13
N PRO A 159 -21.59 3.25 23.19
CA PRO A 159 -20.53 2.49 23.84
C PRO A 159 -19.95 1.44 22.91
N LEU A 160 -18.64 1.24 23.03
CA LEU A 160 -17.93 0.20 22.30
C LEU A 160 -18.29 -1.20 22.84
N PRO A 161 -18.33 -2.23 21.98
CA PRO A 161 -18.58 -3.59 22.41
C PRO A 161 -17.38 -4.17 23.19
N PRO A 162 -17.59 -5.18 24.06
CA PRO A 162 -16.51 -5.76 24.87
C PRO A 162 -15.36 -6.40 24.09
N TYR A 163 -15.58 -6.75 22.82
CA TYR A 163 -14.58 -7.34 21.94
C TYR A 163 -13.79 -6.30 21.11
N ASP A 164 -14.08 -5.00 21.30
CA ASP A 164 -13.33 -3.90 20.70
C ASP A 164 -13.30 -2.67 21.62
N GLU A 165 -12.67 -2.82 22.78
CA GLU A 165 -12.63 -1.81 23.85
C GLU A 165 -12.07 -0.44 23.43
N TYR A 166 -11.27 -0.40 22.34
CA TYR A 166 -10.63 0.82 21.84
C TYR A 166 -11.16 1.28 20.47
N GLY A 167 -12.13 0.58 19.88
CA GLY A 167 -12.68 0.93 18.56
C GLY A 167 -11.71 0.73 17.39
N THR A 168 -10.68 -0.09 17.57
CA THR A 168 -9.55 -0.21 16.63
C THR A 168 -9.80 -1.21 15.51
N VAL A 169 -10.80 -2.09 15.65
CA VAL A 169 -11.12 -3.12 14.65
C VAL A 169 -11.44 -2.49 13.29
N SER A 170 -12.21 -1.39 13.28
CA SER A 170 -12.53 -0.63 12.06
C SER A 170 -11.27 -0.13 11.33
N MET A 171 -10.28 0.37 12.07
CA MET A 171 -9.01 0.84 11.51
C MET A 171 -8.20 -0.31 10.90
N TYR A 172 -8.12 -1.46 11.57
CA TYR A 172 -7.37 -2.61 11.07
C TYR A 172 -8.04 -3.28 9.86
N LEU A 173 -9.37 -3.35 9.83
CA LEU A 173 -10.12 -3.79 8.65
C LEU A 173 -9.86 -2.86 7.45
N MET A 174 -9.91 -1.55 7.68
CA MET A 174 -9.57 -0.56 6.66
C MET A 174 -8.16 -0.75 6.11
N LEU A 175 -7.18 -0.96 6.99
CA LEU A 175 -5.80 -1.22 6.61
C LEU A 175 -5.68 -2.53 5.80
N ALA A 176 -6.35 -3.60 6.24
CA ALA A 176 -6.37 -4.89 5.55
C ALA A 176 -6.93 -4.77 4.12
N TRP A 177 -8.04 -4.05 3.94
CA TRP A 177 -8.64 -3.82 2.63
C TRP A 177 -7.76 -2.94 1.74
N CYS A 178 -7.12 -1.91 2.31
CA CYS A 178 -6.16 -1.07 1.60
C CYS A 178 -4.99 -1.90 1.06
N ILE A 179 -4.36 -2.69 1.93
CA ILE A 179 -3.22 -3.55 1.58
C ILE A 179 -3.66 -4.61 0.56
N GLY A 180 -4.81 -5.25 0.77
CA GLY A 180 -5.35 -6.27 -0.13
C GLY A 180 -5.55 -5.76 -1.56
N GLY A 181 -6.25 -4.63 -1.73
CA GLY A 181 -6.46 -4.01 -3.04
C GLY A 181 -5.18 -3.54 -3.71
N TYR A 182 -4.29 -2.94 -2.92
CA TYR A 182 -2.98 -2.52 -3.39
C TYR A 182 -2.14 -3.69 -3.89
N MET A 183 -1.96 -4.74 -3.08
CA MET A 183 -1.05 -5.84 -3.39
C MET A 183 -1.48 -6.62 -4.62
N VAL A 184 -2.78 -6.93 -4.76
CA VAL A 184 -3.30 -7.62 -5.95
C VAL A 184 -2.96 -6.84 -7.21
N ALA A 185 -3.25 -5.54 -7.22
CA ALA A 185 -3.00 -4.70 -8.38
C ALA A 185 -1.52 -4.39 -8.62
N MET A 186 -0.71 -4.29 -7.57
CA MET A 186 0.74 -4.15 -7.65
C MET A 186 1.36 -5.34 -8.37
N PHE A 187 1.02 -6.58 -7.99
CA PHE A 187 1.55 -7.77 -8.66
C PHE A 187 1.07 -7.88 -10.11
N ILE A 188 -0.17 -7.48 -10.40
CA ILE A 188 -0.65 -7.35 -11.78
C ILE A 188 0.16 -6.30 -12.55
N GLY A 189 0.51 -5.18 -11.94
CA GLY A 189 1.35 -4.14 -12.54
C GLY A 189 2.78 -4.63 -12.82
N LEU A 190 3.35 -5.41 -11.90
CA LEU A 190 4.71 -5.94 -11.98
C LEU A 190 4.85 -7.11 -12.96
N MET A 191 3.94 -8.09 -12.86
CA MET A 191 4.05 -9.39 -13.56
C MET A 191 3.01 -9.55 -14.66
N GLY A 192 1.90 -8.81 -14.61
CA GLY A 192 0.78 -8.93 -15.54
C GLY A 192 0.94 -8.16 -16.85
N ALA A 193 2.16 -7.73 -17.22
CA ALA A 193 2.42 -7.02 -18.48
C ALA A 193 1.85 -7.71 -19.74
N PRO A 194 1.92 -9.04 -19.90
CA PRO A 194 1.34 -9.72 -21.08
C PRO A 194 -0.17 -9.98 -20.99
N LEU A 195 -0.79 -9.74 -19.83
CA LEU A 195 -2.21 -10.07 -19.63
C LEU A 195 -3.15 -9.08 -20.34
N ARG A 196 -4.26 -9.59 -20.85
CA ARG A 196 -5.35 -8.77 -21.40
C ARG A 196 -6.01 -7.96 -20.28
N HIS A 197 -6.54 -6.78 -20.61
CA HIS A 197 -7.29 -5.93 -19.68
C HIS A 197 -8.40 -6.66 -18.93
N ARG A 198 -9.19 -7.47 -19.65
CA ARG A 198 -10.26 -8.26 -19.04
C ARG A 198 -9.72 -9.21 -17.97
N THR A 199 -8.63 -9.93 -18.26
CA THR A 199 -7.99 -10.84 -17.30
C THR A 199 -7.49 -10.10 -16.07
N ARG A 200 -6.84 -8.93 -16.24
CA ARG A 200 -6.39 -8.10 -15.12
C ARG A 200 -7.56 -7.69 -14.22
N THR A 201 -8.64 -7.18 -14.81
CA THR A 201 -9.84 -6.80 -14.06
C THR A 201 -10.49 -8.00 -13.39
N THR A 202 -10.58 -9.14 -14.06
CA THR A 202 -11.11 -10.38 -13.47
C THR A 202 -10.28 -10.82 -12.26
N VAL A 203 -8.95 -10.76 -12.32
CA VAL A 203 -8.09 -11.08 -11.16
C VAL A 203 -8.34 -10.10 -10.01
N ILE A 204 -8.52 -8.80 -10.28
CA ILE A 204 -8.84 -7.81 -9.24
C ILE A 204 -10.21 -8.12 -8.61
N VAL A 205 -11.22 -8.42 -9.41
CA VAL A 205 -12.59 -8.67 -8.94
C VAL A 205 -12.67 -9.98 -8.15
N VAL A 206 -12.13 -11.07 -8.69
CA VAL A 206 -12.16 -12.40 -8.04
C VAL A 206 -11.21 -12.43 -6.85
N GLY A 207 -10.00 -11.92 -7.01
CA GLY A 207 -9.03 -11.80 -5.92
C GLY A 207 -9.54 -10.91 -4.80
N GLY A 208 -10.24 -9.82 -5.14
CA GLY A 208 -10.88 -8.96 -4.15
C GLY A 208 -12.01 -9.64 -3.39
N ALA A 209 -12.82 -10.47 -4.06
CA ALA A 209 -13.85 -11.25 -3.39
C ALA A 209 -13.22 -12.26 -2.40
N LEU A 210 -12.16 -12.96 -2.84
CA LEU A 210 -11.44 -13.89 -1.97
C LEU A 210 -10.82 -13.19 -0.76
N ILE A 211 -10.13 -12.07 -0.96
CA ILE A 211 -9.51 -11.31 0.13
C ILE A 211 -10.59 -10.79 1.08
N SER A 212 -11.67 -10.20 0.56
CA SER A 212 -12.77 -9.72 1.39
C SER A 212 -13.39 -10.86 2.21
N LEU A 213 -13.62 -12.02 1.61
CA LEU A 213 -14.13 -13.20 2.30
C LEU A 213 -13.17 -13.65 3.41
N VAL A 214 -11.87 -13.78 3.10
CA VAL A 214 -10.85 -14.19 4.08
C VAL A 214 -10.76 -13.19 5.23
N THR A 215 -10.70 -11.89 4.94
CA THR A 215 -10.65 -10.85 5.97
C THR A 215 -11.89 -10.90 6.86
N ASN A 216 -13.08 -11.10 6.29
CA ASN A 216 -14.33 -11.15 7.04
C ASN A 216 -14.47 -12.43 7.88
N VAL A 217 -14.03 -13.59 7.35
CA VAL A 217 -13.99 -14.86 8.09
C VAL A 217 -12.98 -14.79 9.24
N LEU A 218 -11.81 -14.18 9.01
CA LEU A 218 -10.81 -14.02 10.04
C LEU A 218 -11.27 -13.03 11.12
N ALA A 219 -11.76 -11.85 10.74
CA ALA A 219 -12.20 -10.83 11.68
C ALA A 219 -13.44 -11.25 12.48
N GLY A 220 -14.38 -11.94 11.85
CA GLY A 220 -15.60 -12.41 12.49
C GLY A 220 -15.40 -13.78 13.15
N PRO A 221 -15.77 -14.91 12.50
CA PRO A 221 -15.77 -16.24 13.10
C PRO A 221 -14.47 -16.72 13.79
N VAL A 222 -13.29 -16.35 13.29
CA VAL A 222 -12.02 -16.89 13.81
C VAL A 222 -11.51 -16.09 15.00
N VAL A 223 -11.41 -14.76 14.87
CA VAL A 223 -10.90 -13.88 15.93
C VAL A 223 -12.01 -13.47 16.90
N GLY A 224 -13.26 -13.36 16.44
CA GLY A 224 -14.39 -12.89 17.23
C GLY A 224 -14.45 -11.37 17.39
N ALA A 225 -13.66 -10.61 16.63
CA ALA A 225 -13.58 -9.15 16.72
C ALA A 225 -14.79 -8.44 16.06
N VAL A 226 -15.53 -9.16 15.22
CA VAL A 226 -16.73 -8.66 14.55
C VAL A 226 -17.86 -9.66 14.71
N GLN A 227 -19.04 -9.19 15.11
CA GLN A 227 -20.23 -10.02 15.24
C GLN A 227 -21.32 -9.52 14.29
N GLY A 228 -21.93 -10.43 13.54
CA GLY A 228 -22.95 -10.07 12.55
C GLY A 228 -22.38 -9.39 11.29
N HIS A 229 -23.26 -8.83 10.47
CA HIS A 229 -22.91 -8.01 9.29
C HIS A 229 -22.01 -8.64 8.22
N LEU A 230 -21.86 -9.97 8.20
CA LEU A 230 -20.93 -10.64 7.27
C LEU A 230 -21.21 -10.29 5.80
N GLY A 231 -22.48 -10.20 5.40
CA GLY A 231 -22.84 -9.84 4.03
C GLY A 231 -22.46 -8.41 3.67
N GLU A 232 -22.75 -7.45 4.56
CA GLU A 232 -22.46 -6.03 4.36
C GLU A 232 -20.94 -5.79 4.32
N LEU A 233 -20.20 -6.32 5.30
CA LEU A 233 -18.75 -6.21 5.37
C LEU A 233 -18.05 -6.87 4.17
N PHE A 234 -18.59 -8.00 3.69
CA PHE A 234 -18.11 -8.62 2.46
C PHE A 234 -18.30 -7.68 1.26
N LEU A 235 -19.50 -7.12 1.05
CA LEU A 235 -19.77 -6.25 -0.08
C LEU A 235 -18.93 -4.97 -0.03
N LEU A 236 -18.79 -4.36 1.16
CA LEU A 236 -17.97 -3.17 1.36
C LEU A 236 -16.49 -3.44 1.13
N GLY A 237 -15.96 -4.51 1.75
CA GLY A 237 -14.57 -4.90 1.56
C GLY A 237 -14.28 -5.22 0.10
N TRP A 238 -15.16 -5.99 -0.54
CA TRP A 238 -15.03 -6.33 -1.95
C TRP A 238 -15.04 -5.09 -2.86
N GLY A 239 -15.98 -4.17 -2.64
CA GLY A 239 -16.08 -2.92 -3.40
C GLY A 239 -14.85 -2.03 -3.26
N TRP A 240 -14.35 -1.84 -2.04
CA TRP A 240 -13.16 -1.04 -1.78
C TRP A 240 -11.88 -1.68 -2.32
N ILE A 241 -11.72 -2.99 -2.15
CA ILE A 241 -10.58 -3.73 -2.72
C ILE A 241 -10.55 -3.62 -4.25
N ILE A 242 -11.72 -3.68 -4.90
CA ILE A 242 -11.84 -3.44 -6.35
C ILE A 242 -11.47 -2.00 -6.70
N ALA A 243 -12.02 -1.00 -6.00
CA ALA A 243 -11.77 0.41 -6.30
C ALA A 243 -10.28 0.76 -6.19
N ILE A 244 -9.63 0.31 -5.12
CA ILE A 244 -8.18 0.47 -4.91
C ILE A 244 -7.42 -0.31 -5.97
N GLY A 245 -7.80 -1.56 -6.23
CA GLY A 245 -7.12 -2.40 -7.20
C GLY A 245 -7.18 -1.83 -8.62
N LEU A 246 -8.31 -1.27 -9.03
CA LEU A 246 -8.47 -0.59 -10.32
C LEU A 246 -7.62 0.68 -10.40
N ALA A 247 -7.60 1.48 -9.34
CA ALA A 247 -6.79 2.70 -9.27
C ALA A 247 -5.29 2.38 -9.36
N VAL A 248 -4.79 1.43 -8.57
CA VAL A 248 -3.38 0.99 -8.59
C VAL A 248 -3.02 0.35 -9.93
N ASN A 249 -3.88 -0.48 -10.49
CA ASN A 249 -3.65 -1.08 -11.80
C ASN A 249 -3.62 0.00 -12.90
N GLY A 250 -4.46 1.03 -12.83
CA GLY A 250 -4.42 2.19 -13.73
C GLY A 250 -3.08 2.93 -13.65
N ILE A 251 -2.60 3.22 -12.42
CA ILE A 251 -1.30 3.86 -12.18
C ILE A 251 -0.14 3.01 -12.72
N SER A 252 -0.26 1.68 -12.66
CA SER A 252 0.80 0.75 -13.11
C SER A 252 1.23 0.96 -14.56
N TYR A 253 0.32 1.42 -15.43
CA TYR A 253 0.63 1.66 -16.85
C TYR A 253 1.63 2.79 -17.04
N PHE A 254 1.63 3.79 -16.16
CA PHE A 254 2.49 4.97 -16.25
C PHE A 254 3.84 4.77 -15.57
N VAL A 255 3.81 4.12 -14.41
CA VAL A 255 4.96 4.02 -13.50
C VAL A 255 5.72 2.70 -13.66
N GLY A 256 5.11 1.69 -14.30
CA GLY A 256 5.74 0.39 -14.57
C GLY A 256 6.13 -0.32 -13.27
N ARG A 257 7.37 -0.81 -13.18
CA ARG A 257 7.81 -1.58 -12.00
C ARG A 257 7.75 -0.79 -10.69
N PHE A 258 7.81 0.54 -10.76
CA PHE A 258 7.81 1.38 -9.57
C PHE A 258 6.39 1.66 -9.06
N VAL A 259 5.35 0.97 -9.57
CA VAL A 259 3.95 1.13 -9.15
C VAL A 259 3.76 1.01 -7.63
N ALA A 260 4.59 0.19 -6.98
CA ALA A 260 4.58 0.03 -5.52
C ALA A 260 4.73 1.37 -4.79
N LEU A 261 5.56 2.28 -5.29
CA LEU A 261 5.88 3.55 -4.63
C LEU A 261 4.68 4.51 -4.55
N PRO A 262 4.10 4.99 -5.67
CA PRO A 262 2.95 5.90 -5.61
C PRO A 262 1.72 5.22 -5.02
N ALA A 263 1.52 3.92 -5.26
CA ALA A 263 0.39 3.20 -4.70
C ALA A 263 0.49 3.10 -3.18
N MET A 264 1.67 2.79 -2.63
CA MET A 264 1.85 2.70 -1.18
C MET A 264 1.78 4.07 -0.52
N ILE A 265 2.28 5.14 -1.15
CA ILE A 265 2.08 6.51 -0.65
C ILE A 265 0.59 6.82 -0.52
N VAL A 266 -0.19 6.62 -1.58
CA VAL A 266 -1.60 7.04 -1.61
C VAL A 266 -2.50 6.15 -0.76
N PHE A 267 -2.38 4.82 -0.88
CA PHE A 267 -3.34 3.88 -0.30
C PHE A 267 -2.92 3.34 1.07
N VAL A 268 -1.66 3.52 1.48
CA VAL A 268 -1.18 3.05 2.78
C VAL A 268 -0.69 4.22 3.62
N PHE A 269 0.38 4.90 3.20
CA PHE A 269 1.08 5.87 4.04
C PHE A 269 0.30 7.15 4.31
N LEU A 270 -0.37 7.73 3.31
CA LEU A 270 -1.26 8.87 3.53
C LEU A 270 -2.63 8.43 4.05
N SER A 271 -3.07 7.23 3.67
CA SER A 271 -4.38 6.70 4.01
C SER A 271 -4.56 6.49 5.50
N MET A 272 -3.60 5.86 6.17
CA MET A 272 -3.77 5.51 7.59
C MET A 272 -3.83 6.75 8.51
N PRO A 273 -2.90 7.72 8.45
CA PRO A 273 -2.97 8.92 9.27
C PRO A 273 -4.17 9.82 8.95
N ALA A 274 -4.52 9.97 7.67
CA ALA A 274 -5.65 10.82 7.26
C ALA A 274 -7.02 10.10 7.31
N SER A 275 -7.08 8.82 7.72
CA SER A 275 -8.31 8.02 7.69
C SER A 275 -9.36 8.44 8.72
N GLY A 276 -8.96 9.09 9.82
CA GLY A 276 -9.88 9.26 10.95
C GLY A 276 -10.06 8.00 11.81
N GLY A 277 -9.29 6.93 11.55
CA GLY A 277 -9.36 5.66 12.27
C GLY A 277 -8.67 5.68 13.63
N ALA A 278 -7.39 6.06 13.68
CA ALA A 278 -6.65 6.16 14.95
C ALA A 278 -6.99 7.43 15.73
N TYR A 279 -6.95 8.56 15.03
CA TYR A 279 -7.29 9.87 15.54
C TYR A 279 -8.22 10.59 14.56
N PRO A 280 -9.11 11.45 15.05
CA PRO A 280 -9.97 12.28 14.21
C PRO A 280 -9.15 13.29 13.39
N ALA A 281 -9.75 13.82 12.32
CA ALA A 281 -9.11 14.84 11.48
C ALA A 281 -8.70 16.09 12.27
N TRP A 282 -9.44 16.45 13.34
CA TRP A 282 -9.13 17.59 14.23
C TRP A 282 -7.93 17.36 15.18
N PHE A 283 -7.28 16.19 15.17
CA PHE A 283 -6.02 15.95 15.90
C PHE A 283 -4.81 15.88 14.94
N MET A 284 -5.07 15.85 13.64
CA MET A 284 -4.04 15.59 12.64
C MET A 284 -3.46 16.90 12.12
N PRO A 285 -2.12 17.05 12.05
CA PRO A 285 -1.53 18.23 11.46
C PRO A 285 -1.86 18.33 9.96
N GLN A 286 -1.84 19.54 9.40
CA GLN A 286 -1.87 19.72 7.95
C GLN A 286 -0.60 19.10 7.34
N PRO A 287 -0.69 18.36 6.22
CA PRO A 287 -1.84 18.23 5.31
C PRO A 287 -2.78 17.03 5.59
N PHE A 288 -2.54 16.22 6.63
CA PHE A 288 -3.31 15.00 6.89
C PHE A 288 -4.79 15.28 7.20
N ALA A 289 -5.07 16.35 7.94
CA ALA A 289 -6.44 16.80 8.20
C ALA A 289 -7.20 17.10 6.90
N TRP A 290 -6.58 17.81 5.95
CA TRP A 290 -7.19 18.08 4.65
C TRP A 290 -7.36 16.80 3.80
N LEU A 291 -6.35 15.92 3.82
CA LEU A 291 -6.37 14.64 3.10
C LEU A 291 -7.54 13.73 3.51
N ASN A 292 -8.08 13.89 4.73
CA ASN A 292 -9.27 13.15 5.16
C ASN A 292 -10.46 13.28 4.18
N ASN A 293 -10.56 14.39 3.44
CA ASN A 293 -11.65 14.61 2.49
C ASN A 293 -11.54 13.79 1.20
N VAL A 294 -10.38 13.21 0.91
CA VAL A 294 -10.13 12.54 -0.38
C VAL A 294 -9.57 11.14 -0.23
N VAL A 295 -8.94 10.83 0.91
CA VAL A 295 -8.20 9.59 1.07
C VAL A 295 -9.14 8.40 1.22
N VAL A 296 -8.76 7.26 0.62
CA VAL A 296 -9.54 6.02 0.71
C VAL A 296 -9.86 5.61 2.15
N GLY A 297 -8.89 5.76 3.05
CA GLY A 297 -9.02 5.35 4.45
C GLY A 297 -10.19 6.02 5.18
N SER A 298 -10.52 7.27 4.86
CA SER A 298 -11.64 7.97 5.51
C SER A 298 -12.98 7.43 5.07
N GLY A 299 -13.17 7.22 3.76
CA GLY A 299 -14.37 6.59 3.21
C GLY A 299 -14.59 5.18 3.76
N ILE A 300 -13.53 4.38 3.90
CA ILE A 300 -13.65 3.03 4.47
C ILE A 300 -14.01 3.09 5.96
N THR A 301 -13.29 3.89 6.74
CA THR A 301 -13.46 3.95 8.20
C THR A 301 -14.86 4.44 8.58
N GLU A 302 -15.37 5.45 7.88
CA GLU A 302 -16.72 5.98 8.07
C GLU A 302 -17.79 4.90 7.84
N MET A 303 -17.69 4.17 6.72
CA MET A 303 -18.63 3.10 6.40
C MET A 303 -18.52 1.92 7.38
N LEU A 304 -17.30 1.60 7.83
CA LEU A 304 -17.09 0.55 8.83
C LEU A 304 -17.69 0.92 10.19
N LYS A 305 -17.50 2.14 10.66
CA LYS A 305 -18.10 2.62 11.91
C LYS A 305 -19.63 2.62 11.84
N ARG A 306 -20.19 2.93 10.67
CA ARG A 306 -21.63 2.85 10.43
C ARG A 306 -22.15 1.42 10.49
N VAL A 307 -21.45 0.45 9.90
CA VAL A 307 -21.87 -0.96 9.93
C VAL A 307 -21.67 -1.58 11.32
N LEU A 308 -20.52 -1.34 11.95
CA LEU A 308 -20.12 -2.03 13.17
C LEU A 308 -20.78 -1.45 14.43
N TYR A 309 -21.02 -0.13 14.45
CA TYR A 309 -21.48 0.55 15.66
C TYR A 309 -22.66 1.51 15.43
N ASP A 310 -23.21 1.59 14.21
CA ASP A 310 -24.30 2.51 13.81
C ASP A 310 -24.01 4.01 14.05
N VAL A 311 -22.72 4.37 14.05
CA VAL A 311 -22.24 5.75 14.25
C VAL A 311 -21.56 6.32 13.03
N GLY A 312 -21.43 7.65 13.02
CA GLY A 312 -20.79 8.40 11.95
C GLY A 312 -21.76 8.73 10.81
N PRO A 313 -21.25 9.44 9.79
CA PRO A 313 -22.05 9.81 8.64
C PRO A 313 -22.51 8.58 7.85
N GLY A 314 -23.59 8.73 7.08
CA GLY A 314 -24.13 7.65 6.27
C GLY A 314 -23.20 7.21 5.13
N TYR A 315 -23.58 6.17 4.40
CA TYR A 315 -22.76 5.57 3.34
C TYR A 315 -22.47 6.46 2.12
N GLY A 316 -23.17 7.59 1.97
CA GLY A 316 -23.15 8.41 0.76
C GLY A 316 -21.76 8.91 0.37
N ARG A 317 -20.98 9.43 1.33
CA ARG A 317 -19.64 9.96 1.07
C ARG A 317 -18.67 8.83 0.68
N GLY A 318 -18.63 7.76 1.47
CA GLY A 318 -17.77 6.60 1.21
C GLY A 318 -18.07 5.91 -0.12
N LEU A 319 -19.35 5.70 -0.47
CA LEU A 319 -19.75 5.13 -1.76
C LEU A 319 -19.36 6.04 -2.94
N THR A 320 -19.49 7.36 -2.78
CA THR A 320 -19.07 8.32 -3.81
C THR A 320 -17.56 8.26 -4.02
N MET A 321 -16.77 8.22 -2.93
CA MET A 321 -15.32 8.06 -3.02
C MET A 321 -14.92 6.74 -3.70
N MET A 322 -15.54 5.62 -3.29
CA MET A 322 -15.30 4.32 -3.89
C MET A 322 -15.57 4.33 -5.40
N ALA A 323 -16.70 4.92 -5.83
CA ALA A 323 -17.03 5.08 -7.24
C ALA A 323 -16.01 5.97 -7.97
N CYS A 324 -15.60 7.10 -7.39
CA CYS A 324 -14.60 7.99 -7.97
C CYS A 324 -13.25 7.27 -8.18
N TYR A 325 -12.76 6.54 -7.19
CA TYR A 325 -11.51 5.78 -7.31
C TYR A 325 -11.60 4.68 -8.38
N ALA A 326 -12.72 3.96 -8.44
CA ALA A 326 -12.95 2.95 -9.47
C ALA A 326 -12.97 3.58 -10.88
N VAL A 327 -13.71 4.67 -11.07
CA VAL A 327 -13.81 5.38 -12.35
C VAL A 327 -12.45 5.93 -12.78
N VAL A 328 -11.74 6.63 -11.88
CA VAL A 328 -10.40 7.15 -12.15
C VAL A 328 -9.44 6.01 -12.52
N GLY A 329 -9.49 4.89 -11.81
CA GLY A 329 -8.68 3.71 -12.12
C GLY A 329 -8.95 3.14 -13.52
N VAL A 330 -10.22 3.02 -13.91
CA VAL A 330 -10.62 2.56 -15.25
C VAL A 330 -10.15 3.54 -16.33
N VAL A 331 -10.33 4.85 -16.11
CA VAL A 331 -9.88 5.88 -17.05
C VAL A 331 -8.35 5.82 -17.22
N LEU A 332 -7.60 5.75 -16.12
CA LEU A 332 -6.15 5.61 -16.14
C LEU A 332 -5.70 4.33 -16.84
N MET A 333 -6.42 3.22 -16.66
CA MET A 333 -6.14 1.96 -17.35
C MET A 333 -6.34 2.06 -18.86
N ILE A 334 -7.41 2.72 -19.33
CA ILE A 334 -7.69 2.91 -20.77
C ILE A 334 -6.65 3.83 -21.40
N VAL A 335 -6.40 5.00 -20.81
CA VAL A 335 -5.43 5.99 -21.30
C VAL A 335 -4.00 5.44 -21.20
N GLY A 336 -3.70 4.79 -20.09
CA GLY A 336 -2.40 4.20 -19.80
C GLY A 336 -2.03 3.09 -20.79
N LYS A 337 -3.00 2.30 -21.27
CA LYS A 337 -2.76 1.32 -22.33
C LYS A 337 -2.21 1.97 -23.60
N MET A 338 -2.94 2.98 -24.10
CA MET A 338 -2.59 3.67 -25.34
C MET A 338 -1.21 4.33 -25.22
N TRP A 339 -0.94 4.92 -24.06
CA TRP A 339 0.37 5.51 -23.76
C TRP A 339 1.49 4.46 -23.70
N TRP A 340 1.24 3.32 -23.04
CA TRP A 340 2.23 2.26 -22.85
C TRP A 340 2.60 1.56 -24.16
N GLU A 341 1.63 1.27 -25.02
CA GLU A 341 1.85 0.68 -26.36
C GLU A 341 2.77 1.58 -27.20
N ASN A 342 2.49 2.88 -27.24
CA ASN A 342 3.32 3.87 -27.96
C ASN A 342 4.75 3.91 -27.41
N ARG A 343 4.92 3.88 -26.09
CA ARG A 343 6.25 3.90 -25.45
C ARG A 343 7.02 2.60 -25.64
N ARG A 344 6.31 1.47 -25.72
CA ARG A 344 6.90 0.15 -25.97
C ARG A 344 7.44 0.05 -27.40
N ILE A 345 6.65 0.48 -28.39
CA ILE A 345 7.08 0.52 -29.79
C ILE A 345 8.36 1.36 -29.94
N ARG A 346 8.37 2.58 -29.37
CA ARG A 346 9.57 3.45 -29.39
C ARG A 346 10.79 2.80 -28.72
N ARG A 347 10.61 2.06 -27.63
CA ARG A 347 11.71 1.35 -26.95
C ARG A 347 12.27 0.20 -27.79
N ILE A 348 11.40 -0.60 -28.41
CA ILE A 348 11.81 -1.69 -29.31
C ILE A 348 12.59 -1.13 -30.50
N VAL A 349 12.06 -0.07 -31.13
CA VAL A 349 12.70 0.58 -32.28
C VAL A 349 14.05 1.22 -31.92
N SER A 350 14.18 1.79 -30.72
CA SER A 350 15.44 2.42 -30.27
C SER A 350 16.46 1.46 -29.67
N GLY A 351 16.14 0.17 -29.52
CA GLY A 351 17.05 -0.83 -28.94
C GLY A 351 17.49 -0.55 -27.49
N ARG A 352 16.79 0.35 -26.77
CA ARG A 352 17.23 0.83 -25.45
C ARG A 352 16.81 -0.16 -24.34
N THR A 353 17.79 -0.81 -23.70
CA THR A 353 17.56 -1.68 -22.53
C THR A 353 17.69 -0.94 -21.20
N THR A 354 17.10 -1.49 -20.14
CA THR A 354 17.25 -0.99 -18.76
C THR A 354 18.33 -1.79 -18.03
N MET A 355 19.01 -1.17 -17.05
CA MET A 355 19.99 -1.88 -16.21
C MET A 355 19.43 -3.13 -15.54
N PHE A 356 18.14 -3.13 -15.22
CA PHE A 356 17.47 -4.31 -14.65
C PHE A 356 17.35 -5.46 -15.66
N ILE A 357 16.99 -5.18 -16.92
CA ILE A 357 16.93 -6.20 -17.96
C ILE A 357 18.34 -6.75 -18.23
N ASP A 358 19.34 -5.89 -18.27
CA ASP A 358 20.73 -6.32 -18.45
C ASP A 358 21.19 -7.20 -17.28
N ALA A 359 20.93 -6.78 -16.04
CA ALA A 359 21.25 -7.55 -14.85
C ALA A 359 20.51 -8.90 -14.79
N GLN A 360 19.25 -8.95 -15.20
CA GLN A 360 18.48 -10.20 -15.29
C GLN A 360 19.05 -11.15 -16.35
N ASN A 361 19.42 -10.64 -17.52
CA ASN A 361 20.06 -11.43 -18.56
C ASN A 361 21.42 -11.94 -18.08
N ALA A 362 22.27 -11.06 -17.54
CA ALA A 362 23.56 -11.44 -16.99
C ALA A 362 23.45 -12.49 -15.88
N ASN A 363 22.45 -12.36 -15.00
CA ASN A 363 22.21 -13.34 -13.94
C ASN A 363 21.71 -14.68 -14.48
N ARG A 364 20.83 -14.68 -15.49
CA ARG A 364 20.38 -15.91 -16.15
C ARG A 364 21.54 -16.61 -16.84
N ASP A 365 22.38 -15.87 -17.55
CA ASP A 365 23.50 -16.42 -18.30
C ASP A 365 24.58 -16.95 -17.34
N PHE A 366 24.81 -16.26 -16.21
CA PHE A 366 25.67 -16.74 -15.12
C PHE A 366 25.17 -18.07 -14.53
N LEU A 367 23.88 -18.14 -14.15
CA LEU A 367 23.29 -19.36 -13.59
C LEU A 367 23.29 -20.52 -14.61
N ALA A 368 23.18 -20.24 -15.90
CA ALA A 368 23.28 -21.26 -16.94
C ALA A 368 24.71 -21.82 -17.03
N ALA A 369 25.74 -20.94 -17.03
CA ALA A 369 27.13 -21.36 -17.05
C ALA A 369 27.52 -22.18 -15.80
N GLU A 370 27.04 -21.75 -14.62
CA GLU A 370 27.25 -22.48 -13.37
C GLU A 370 26.57 -23.86 -13.39
N ARG A 371 25.33 -23.93 -13.86
CA ARG A 371 24.62 -25.21 -14.06
C ARG A 371 25.41 -26.14 -14.99
N ASP A 372 25.91 -25.63 -16.10
CA ASP A 372 26.63 -26.43 -17.09
C ASP A 372 27.97 -26.93 -16.52
N GLU A 373 28.64 -26.13 -15.69
CA GLU A 373 29.85 -26.54 -14.97
C GLU A 373 29.57 -27.63 -13.93
N VAL A 374 28.49 -27.50 -13.15
CA VAL A 374 28.07 -28.54 -12.20
C VAL A 374 27.74 -29.84 -12.93
N LEU A 375 27.00 -29.77 -14.04
CA LEU A 375 26.70 -30.95 -14.85
C LEU A 375 27.98 -31.60 -15.35
N ARG A 376 28.94 -30.81 -15.86
CA ARG A 376 30.23 -31.29 -16.35
C ARG A 376 31.03 -32.00 -15.26
N ARG A 377 31.09 -31.45 -14.05
CA ARG A 377 31.75 -32.10 -12.89
C ARG A 377 31.18 -33.48 -12.57
N HIS A 378 29.89 -33.71 -12.82
CA HIS A 378 29.23 -34.99 -12.59
C HIS A 378 29.15 -35.90 -13.83
N GLY A 379 29.89 -35.58 -14.89
CA GLY A 379 29.89 -36.38 -16.11
C GLY A 379 28.61 -36.21 -16.93
N LEU A 380 27.96 -35.04 -16.90
CA LEU A 380 26.70 -34.74 -17.58
C LEU A 380 26.81 -33.49 -18.48
N VAL A 381 26.00 -33.42 -19.55
CA VAL A 381 25.86 -32.26 -20.45
C VAL A 381 24.38 -31.94 -20.67
N SER A 382 24.04 -30.65 -20.66
CA SER A 382 22.72 -30.18 -21.09
C SER A 382 22.73 -29.94 -22.60
N THR A 383 21.79 -30.54 -23.34
CA THR A 383 21.59 -30.21 -24.76
C THR A 383 20.80 -28.92 -24.93
N ASP A 384 20.84 -28.33 -26.12
CA ASP A 384 20.04 -27.14 -26.49
C ASP A 384 18.52 -27.31 -26.29
N THR A 385 18.05 -28.56 -26.21
CA THR A 385 16.64 -28.91 -25.94
C THR A 385 16.29 -28.99 -24.45
N GLY A 386 17.28 -28.84 -23.57
CA GLY A 386 17.13 -28.94 -22.11
C GLY A 386 17.21 -30.36 -21.56
N THR A 387 17.51 -31.38 -22.37
CA THR A 387 17.72 -32.76 -21.90
C THR A 387 19.14 -32.94 -21.36
N ILE A 388 19.28 -33.70 -20.27
CA ILE A 388 20.57 -33.95 -19.60
C ILE A 388 21.08 -35.33 -20.02
N ASN A 389 22.23 -35.36 -20.71
CA ASN A 389 22.89 -36.57 -21.18
C ASN A 389 24.18 -36.81 -20.40
N ALA A 390 24.65 -38.06 -20.38
CA ALA A 390 25.97 -38.35 -19.84
C ALA A 390 27.07 -37.92 -20.83
N LEU A 391 28.15 -37.36 -20.30
CA LEU A 391 29.37 -37.02 -21.05
C LEU A 391 29.94 -38.28 -21.71
N PRO A 392 30.36 -38.22 -22.98
CA PRO A 392 31.16 -39.27 -23.63
C PRO A 392 32.39 -39.66 -22.78
N PHE A 393 32.80 -40.94 -22.83
CA PHE A 393 33.82 -41.50 -21.93
C PHE A 393 35.21 -40.84 -22.09
N ASP A 394 35.49 -40.33 -23.28
CA ASP A 394 36.68 -39.62 -23.72
C ASP A 394 36.83 -38.20 -23.17
N GLU A 395 35.74 -37.56 -22.75
CA GLU A 395 35.74 -36.20 -22.15
C GLU A 395 35.73 -36.23 -20.61
N ARG A 396 35.70 -37.42 -19.99
CA ARG A 396 35.66 -37.59 -18.52
C ARG A 396 37.03 -37.58 -17.86
N ASP A 397 38.09 -37.87 -18.60
CA ASP A 397 39.46 -38.01 -18.07
C ASP A 397 40.11 -36.66 -17.69
N ASP A 398 39.50 -35.53 -18.06
CA ASP A 398 40.02 -34.16 -17.82
C ASP A 398 39.50 -33.51 -16.52
N LEU A 399 38.77 -34.23 -15.67
CA LEU A 399 38.01 -33.66 -14.53
C LEU A 399 38.77 -33.63 -13.19
N ASP A 400 39.98 -34.19 -13.10
CA ASP A 400 40.63 -34.53 -11.82
C ASP A 400 41.43 -33.40 -11.12
N GLU A 401 41.45 -32.17 -11.63
CA GLU A 401 42.17 -31.07 -10.95
C GLU A 401 41.38 -29.75 -10.94
N ARG A 402 40.80 -29.41 -9.77
CA ARG A 402 40.42 -28.06 -9.23
C ARG A 402 39.33 -28.23 -8.14
N THR A 403 39.27 -27.55 -6.99
CA THR A 403 40.05 -26.54 -6.26
C THR A 403 39.51 -26.54 -4.83
N ALA A 404 40.29 -26.09 -3.82
CA ALA A 404 39.78 -25.80 -2.47
C ALA A 404 39.50 -24.29 -2.30
N GLY A 405 38.30 -23.92 -1.85
CA GLY A 405 37.93 -22.55 -1.48
C GLY A 405 38.14 -22.22 0.00
N ASP A 406 38.16 -20.93 0.35
CA ASP A 406 38.31 -20.44 1.73
C ASP A 406 36.96 -20.45 2.47
N MET A 407 36.93 -21.08 3.65
CA MET A 407 35.75 -21.49 4.42
C MET A 407 34.91 -20.31 4.93
N PHE A 408 35.46 -19.10 4.98
CA PHE A 408 34.78 -17.91 5.54
C PHE A 408 34.39 -16.85 4.53
N LEU A 409 35.01 -16.81 3.35
CA LEU A 409 34.82 -15.74 2.36
C LEU A 409 34.21 -16.24 1.05
N GLY A 410 34.11 -17.56 0.85
CA GLY A 410 33.62 -18.17 -0.38
C GLY A 410 34.54 -17.91 -1.58
N SER A 411 34.18 -18.45 -2.74
CA SER A 411 34.91 -18.17 -3.98
C SER A 411 34.64 -16.74 -4.46
N THR A 412 35.57 -16.15 -5.23
CA THR A 412 35.38 -14.83 -5.87
C THR A 412 34.19 -14.77 -6.83
N ASN A 413 33.60 -15.94 -7.15
CA ASN A 413 32.46 -16.12 -8.05
C ASN A 413 31.14 -16.43 -7.32
N GLY A 414 31.10 -16.43 -5.98
CA GLY A 414 29.90 -16.76 -5.22
C GLY A 414 29.81 -18.22 -4.76
N LEU A 415 28.61 -18.58 -4.28
CA LEU A 415 28.25 -19.68 -3.36
C LEU A 415 29.31 -20.77 -3.16
N GLU A 416 29.89 -20.73 -1.96
CA GLU A 416 30.65 -21.74 -1.22
C GLU A 416 31.00 -23.01 -2.02
N ASP A 417 32.25 -23.06 -2.50
CA ASP A 417 32.90 -24.27 -3.01
C ASP A 417 33.29 -25.12 -1.79
N ASP A 418 32.27 -25.56 -1.02
CA ASP A 418 32.47 -26.61 -0.04
C ASP A 418 32.85 -27.88 -0.79
N THR A 419 33.67 -28.72 -0.15
CA THR A 419 34.13 -30.01 -0.67
C THR A 419 32.95 -30.90 -1.08
N LEU A 420 32.47 -30.79 -2.32
CA LEU A 420 31.27 -31.46 -2.80
C LEU A 420 31.66 -32.67 -3.69
N ASP A 421 31.06 -33.81 -3.36
CA ASP A 421 31.28 -35.16 -3.91
C ASP A 421 31.26 -35.18 -5.45
N THR A 422 32.35 -35.61 -6.10
CA THR A 422 32.48 -35.67 -7.58
C THR A 422 31.91 -36.95 -8.19
N ARG A 423 31.18 -37.77 -7.42
CA ARG A 423 30.63 -39.03 -7.94
C ARG A 423 29.69 -38.82 -9.13
N PRO A 424 29.82 -39.63 -10.19
CA PRO A 424 28.97 -39.54 -11.37
C PRO A 424 27.53 -39.93 -11.04
N ILE A 425 26.57 -39.12 -11.49
CA ILE A 425 25.14 -39.33 -11.26
C ILE A 425 24.55 -40.01 -12.49
N SER A 426 23.90 -41.17 -12.31
CA SER A 426 23.25 -41.89 -13.42
C SER A 426 21.97 -41.18 -13.86
N THR A 427 21.92 -40.72 -15.10
CA THR A 427 20.68 -40.25 -15.72
C THR A 427 19.93 -41.44 -16.33
N ARG A 428 18.68 -41.66 -15.91
CA ARG A 428 17.78 -42.56 -16.64
C ARG A 428 17.29 -41.84 -17.90
N PRO A 429 17.37 -42.44 -19.10
CA PRO A 429 16.78 -41.83 -20.28
C PRO A 429 15.27 -41.64 -20.06
N GLY A 430 14.80 -40.41 -20.26
CA GLY A 430 13.40 -40.04 -20.13
C GLY A 430 12.51 -40.90 -21.03
N ARG A 431 11.36 -41.31 -20.50
CA ARG A 431 10.33 -42.07 -21.21
C ARG A 431 9.23 -41.15 -21.71
#